data_AF-A0A1J4JAE2-F1
#
_entry.id   AF-A0A1J4JAE2-F1
#
_cell.length_a   1.000
_cell.length_b   1.000
_cell.length_c   1.000
_cell.angle_alpha   90.00
_cell.angle_beta   90.00
_cell.angle_gamma   90.00
#
_symmetry.space_group_name_H-M   'P 1'
#
loop_
_entity.id
_entity.type
_entity.pdbx_description
1 polymer ?
#
loop_
_entity_poly.entity_id
_entity_poly.type
_entity_poly.pdbx_seq_one_letter_code
_entity_poly.pdbx_strand_id
1 'polypeptide(L)'
;MAYSETFFSVLPTPEEKSSRKRKYYIFRASADPESAVRDIASKYCKQQTIKALLDPLKCVMQLQKIMSGTSHMENLSDLVAICFVFTYRNIQSQSQSIGLLKHCLNNNFKFDDEELDLMVKSMIDDPPQSHRDMNFCSQVVALICKQSKYCAKLLLERFKEKKLSESQVKFLTEISKEICLNPTNFTQNEIEILRTPLVADPTIVKEKKIKNTPTMKKMEQAEMKTKVNTYYSRFKSYQNVLFIILTIILLLAIVSIL
;
A
#
# COMPACT_ATOMS: atom_id res chain seq x y z
N MET A 1 -24.54 -25.69 -0.53
CA MET A 1 -24.60 -24.77 -1.69
C MET A 1 -23.48 -23.75 -1.53
N ALA A 2 -22.56 -23.69 -2.48
CA ALA A 2 -21.32 -22.93 -2.39
C ALA A 2 -21.59 -21.42 -2.61
N TYR A 3 -21.28 -20.59 -1.62
CA TYR A 3 -21.38 -19.12 -1.69
C TYR A 3 -20.41 -18.49 -2.71
N SER A 4 -19.47 -19.26 -3.25
CA SER A 4 -18.40 -18.80 -4.17
C SER A 4 -18.91 -18.23 -5.50
N GLU A 5 -20.12 -18.60 -5.94
CA GLU A 5 -20.69 -18.11 -7.20
C GLU A 5 -21.25 -16.68 -7.12
N THR A 6 -21.39 -16.07 -5.95
CA THR A 6 -22.13 -14.79 -5.82
C THR A 6 -21.29 -13.54 -6.06
N PHE A 7 -19.97 -13.60 -5.84
CA PHE A 7 -19.10 -12.41 -5.88
C PHE A 7 -18.19 -12.35 -7.10
N PHE A 8 -17.78 -13.49 -7.64
CA PHE A 8 -16.77 -13.58 -8.70
C PHE A 8 -17.37 -13.88 -10.06
N SER A 9 -16.85 -13.21 -11.09
CA SER A 9 -16.98 -13.62 -12.48
C SER A 9 -15.89 -14.62 -12.86
N VAL A 10 -14.69 -14.47 -12.29
CA VAL A 10 -13.52 -15.33 -12.48
C VAL A 10 -12.86 -15.55 -11.12
N LEU A 11 -12.55 -16.80 -10.77
CA LEU A 11 -11.87 -17.11 -9.52
C LEU A 11 -10.37 -16.81 -9.64
N PRO A 12 -9.76 -16.13 -8.65
CA PRO A 12 -8.34 -15.84 -8.65
C PRO A 12 -7.51 -17.10 -8.34
N THR A 13 -6.40 -17.28 -9.06
CA THR A 13 -5.45 -18.39 -8.82
C THR A 13 -4.14 -17.90 -8.20
N PRO A 14 -3.37 -18.78 -7.52
CA PRO A 14 -2.09 -18.41 -6.92
C PRO A 14 -1.07 -17.89 -7.95
N GLU A 15 -1.03 -18.45 -9.16
CA GLU A 15 -0.07 -18.09 -10.20
C GLU A 15 -0.27 -16.63 -10.62
N GLU A 16 -1.52 -16.19 -10.72
CA GLU A 16 -1.85 -14.84 -11.13
C GLU A 16 -1.40 -13.79 -10.13
N LYS A 17 -1.41 -14.09 -8.82
CA LYS A 17 -0.98 -13.17 -7.75
C LYS A 17 0.44 -12.69 -7.97
N SER A 18 1.34 -13.57 -8.42
CA SER A 18 2.73 -13.25 -8.71
C SER A 18 2.95 -12.47 -10.02
N SER A 19 1.90 -12.28 -10.82
CA SER A 19 2.03 -11.68 -12.15
C SER A 19 2.46 -10.22 -12.08
N ARG A 20 3.26 -9.80 -13.06
CA ARG A 20 3.72 -8.41 -13.22
C ARG A 20 2.58 -7.40 -13.20
N LYS A 21 1.41 -7.79 -13.72
CA LYS A 21 0.21 -6.95 -13.79
C LYS A 21 -0.38 -6.67 -12.41
N ARG A 22 -0.39 -7.65 -11.50
CA ARG A 22 -0.88 -7.49 -10.13
C ARG A 22 0.04 -6.59 -9.29
N LYS A 23 1.36 -6.79 -9.40
CA LYS A 23 2.38 -5.90 -8.81
C LYS A 23 2.24 -4.44 -9.26
N TYR A 24 1.90 -4.24 -10.53
CA TYR A 24 1.64 -2.91 -11.08
C TYR A 24 0.42 -2.21 -10.44
N TYR A 25 -0.62 -2.97 -10.07
CA TYR A 25 -1.79 -2.41 -9.38
C TYR A 25 -1.43 -1.91 -7.97
N ILE A 26 -0.60 -2.65 -7.23
CA ILE A 26 -0.08 -2.22 -5.93
C ILE A 26 0.72 -0.92 -6.04
N PHE A 27 1.63 -0.84 -7.01
CA PHE A 27 2.38 0.39 -7.26
C PHE A 27 1.46 1.58 -7.57
N ARG A 28 0.46 1.40 -8.44
CA ARG A 28 -0.52 2.45 -8.77
C ARG A 28 -1.39 2.86 -7.59
N ALA A 29 -1.74 1.94 -6.71
CA ALA A 29 -2.60 2.20 -5.56
C ALA A 29 -1.99 3.21 -4.58
N SER A 30 -0.66 3.37 -4.58
CA SER A 30 0.00 4.44 -3.84
C SER A 30 -0.45 5.85 -4.28
N ALA A 31 -0.84 6.04 -5.54
CA ALA A 31 -1.25 7.33 -6.09
C ALA A 31 -2.76 7.40 -6.35
N ASP A 32 -3.33 6.35 -6.94
CA ASP A 32 -4.74 6.29 -7.34
C ASP A 32 -5.33 4.92 -6.95
N PRO A 33 -5.69 4.74 -5.67
CA PRO A 33 -6.22 3.48 -5.18
C PRO A 33 -7.60 3.18 -5.77
N GLU A 34 -8.43 4.18 -6.11
CA GLU A 34 -9.75 3.95 -6.71
C GLU A 34 -9.63 3.26 -8.08
N SER A 35 -8.77 3.78 -8.96
CA SER A 35 -8.54 3.13 -10.26
C SER A 35 -7.90 1.76 -10.10
N ALA A 36 -7.01 1.58 -9.12
CA ALA A 36 -6.42 0.27 -8.84
C ALA A 36 -7.49 -0.75 -8.38
N VAL A 37 -8.42 -0.37 -7.50
CA VAL A 37 -9.59 -1.22 -7.14
C VAL A 37 -10.40 -1.57 -8.38
N ARG A 38 -10.69 -0.60 -9.25
CA ARG A 38 -11.48 -0.83 -10.47
C ARG A 38 -10.80 -1.84 -11.41
N ASP A 39 -9.50 -1.69 -11.62
CA ASP A 39 -8.74 -2.49 -12.59
C ASP A 39 -8.56 -3.95 -12.12
N ILE A 40 -8.38 -4.17 -10.81
CA ILE A 40 -8.31 -5.54 -10.27
C ILE A 40 -9.70 -6.16 -10.13
N ALA A 41 -10.70 -5.42 -9.61
CA ALA A 41 -12.04 -5.93 -9.39
C ALA A 41 -12.76 -6.23 -10.71
N SER A 42 -12.53 -5.45 -11.77
CA SER A 42 -13.12 -5.72 -13.10
C SER A 42 -12.70 -7.06 -13.70
N LYS A 43 -11.54 -7.59 -13.31
CA LYS A 43 -11.06 -8.89 -13.77
C LYS A 43 -11.76 -10.05 -13.06
N TYR A 44 -11.98 -9.92 -11.75
CA TYR A 44 -12.38 -11.05 -10.91
C TYR A 44 -13.82 -10.98 -10.43
N CYS A 45 -14.35 -9.79 -10.17
CA CYS A 45 -15.61 -9.59 -9.47
C CYS A 45 -16.78 -9.36 -10.43
N LYS A 46 -17.99 -9.76 -10.00
CA LYS A 46 -19.23 -9.39 -10.69
C LYS A 46 -19.48 -7.88 -10.59
N GLN A 47 -20.24 -7.33 -11.54
CA GLN A 47 -20.51 -5.90 -11.62
C GLN A 47 -21.09 -5.31 -10.32
N GLN A 48 -21.99 -6.03 -9.64
CA GLN A 48 -22.56 -5.60 -8.35
C GLN A 48 -21.49 -5.47 -7.26
N THR A 49 -20.54 -6.41 -7.23
CA THR A 49 -19.43 -6.42 -6.28
C THR A 49 -18.47 -5.29 -6.57
N ILE A 50 -18.15 -5.04 -7.84
CA ILE A 50 -17.31 -3.91 -8.26
C ILE A 50 -17.92 -2.58 -7.78
N LYS A 51 -19.23 -2.37 -8.00
CA LYS A 51 -19.92 -1.16 -7.56
C LYS A 51 -19.81 -0.95 -6.03
N ALA A 52 -19.93 -2.03 -5.26
CA ALA A 52 -19.79 -1.96 -3.80
C ALA A 52 -18.33 -1.73 -3.35
N LEU A 53 -17.35 -2.30 -4.04
CA LEU A 53 -15.92 -2.08 -3.76
C LEU A 53 -15.45 -0.67 -4.11
N LEU A 54 -16.07 -0.01 -5.08
CA LEU A 54 -15.78 1.39 -5.47
C LEU A 54 -16.53 2.44 -4.64
N ASP A 55 -17.38 2.01 -3.69
CA ASP A 55 -18.04 2.89 -2.73
C ASP A 55 -17.27 2.86 -1.40
N PRO A 56 -16.57 3.95 -1.00
CA PRO A 56 -15.74 3.96 0.21
C PRO A 56 -16.47 3.56 1.50
N LEU A 57 -17.80 3.74 1.55
CA LEU A 57 -18.62 3.42 2.72
C LEU A 57 -19.12 1.97 2.73
N LYS A 58 -19.04 1.27 1.60
CA LYS A 58 -19.49 -0.14 1.45
C LYS A 58 -18.34 -1.10 1.20
N CYS A 59 -17.19 -0.60 0.73
CA CYS A 59 -16.06 -1.40 0.30
C CYS A 59 -15.59 -2.40 1.37
N VAL A 60 -15.37 -1.94 2.60
CA VAL A 60 -14.94 -2.81 3.72
C VAL A 60 -15.97 -3.89 4.02
N MET A 61 -17.24 -3.53 4.14
CA MET A 61 -18.31 -4.50 4.41
C MET A 61 -18.41 -5.52 3.28
N GLN A 62 -18.26 -5.10 2.02
CA GLN A 62 -18.28 -6.00 0.88
C GLN A 62 -17.07 -6.94 0.90
N LEU A 63 -15.88 -6.44 1.21
CA LEU A 63 -14.68 -7.28 1.35
C LEU A 63 -14.85 -8.34 2.44
N GLN A 64 -15.33 -7.94 3.62
CA GLN A 64 -15.57 -8.88 4.72
C GLN A 64 -16.58 -9.98 4.32
N LYS A 65 -17.64 -9.63 3.60
CA LYS A 65 -18.59 -10.62 3.05
C LYS A 65 -17.92 -11.60 2.08
N ILE A 66 -17.03 -11.12 1.23
CA ILE A 66 -16.29 -11.97 0.29
C ILE A 66 -15.33 -12.88 1.05
N MET A 67 -14.54 -12.33 1.98
CA MET A 67 -13.56 -13.08 2.79
C MET A 67 -14.22 -14.18 3.61
N SER A 68 -15.37 -13.92 4.23
CA SER A 68 -16.13 -14.95 4.96
C SER A 68 -16.80 -15.97 4.04
N GLY A 69 -17.06 -15.62 2.78
CA GLY A 69 -17.77 -16.45 1.82
C GLY A 69 -16.87 -17.35 0.96
N THR A 70 -15.55 -17.14 0.96
CA THR A 70 -14.62 -17.89 0.10
C THR A 70 -13.16 -17.87 0.60
N SER A 71 -12.46 -19.00 0.43
CA SER A 71 -11.01 -19.10 0.66
C SER A 71 -10.17 -18.45 -0.46
N HIS A 72 -10.75 -18.13 -1.61
CA HIS A 72 -10.03 -17.56 -2.75
C HIS A 72 -9.51 -16.14 -2.50
N MET A 73 -9.90 -15.48 -1.40
CA MET A 73 -9.41 -14.14 -1.07
C MET A 73 -7.92 -14.09 -0.72
N GLU A 74 -7.31 -15.20 -0.30
CA GLU A 74 -5.85 -15.24 -0.12
C GLU A 74 -5.10 -15.00 -1.45
N ASN A 75 -5.69 -15.42 -2.58
CA ASN A 75 -5.16 -15.15 -3.93
C ASN A 75 -5.45 -13.72 -4.41
N LEU A 76 -6.14 -12.91 -3.60
CA LEU A 76 -6.49 -11.51 -3.82
C LEU A 76 -6.11 -10.62 -2.62
N SER A 77 -5.04 -10.97 -1.90
CA SER A 77 -4.50 -10.15 -0.80
C SER A 77 -4.16 -8.72 -1.23
N ASP A 78 -3.72 -8.52 -2.48
CA ASP A 78 -3.48 -7.20 -3.04
C ASP A 78 -4.76 -6.39 -3.24
N LEU A 79 -5.88 -6.99 -3.68
CA LEU A 79 -7.17 -6.31 -3.69
C LEU A 79 -7.56 -5.89 -2.28
N VAL A 80 -7.32 -6.72 -1.26
CA VAL A 80 -7.57 -6.36 0.15
C VAL A 80 -6.71 -5.17 0.56
N ALA A 81 -5.41 -5.18 0.26
CA ALA A 81 -4.49 -4.09 0.59
C ALA A 81 -4.81 -2.79 -0.16
N ILE A 82 -5.16 -2.87 -1.44
CA ILE A 82 -5.56 -1.72 -2.27
C ILE A 82 -6.87 -1.12 -1.75
N CYS A 83 -7.85 -1.95 -1.42
CA CYS A 83 -9.11 -1.50 -0.82
C CYS A 83 -8.91 -0.92 0.58
N PHE A 84 -7.98 -1.47 1.37
CA PHE A 84 -7.55 -0.86 2.62
C PHE A 84 -7.08 0.57 2.36
N VAL A 85 -6.12 0.79 1.44
CA VAL A 85 -5.63 2.15 1.14
C VAL A 85 -6.72 3.06 0.61
N PHE A 86 -7.57 2.56 -0.31
CA PHE A 86 -8.70 3.30 -0.87
C PHE A 86 -9.63 3.85 0.21
N THR A 87 -9.98 3.01 1.19
CA THR A 87 -10.88 3.38 2.29
C THR A 87 -10.17 4.11 3.42
N TYR A 88 -8.91 3.79 3.69
CA TYR A 88 -8.09 4.41 4.73
C TYR A 88 -7.83 5.90 4.47
N ARG A 89 -7.56 6.27 3.21
CA ARG A 89 -7.37 7.67 2.80
C ARG A 89 -8.66 8.49 2.81
N ASN A 90 -9.82 7.84 2.86
CA ASN A 90 -11.09 8.50 3.04
C ASN A 90 -11.41 8.66 4.54
N ILE A 91 -11.44 9.91 5.01
CA ILE A 91 -11.72 10.23 6.43
C ILE A 91 -13.00 9.55 6.95
N GLN A 92 -14.05 9.43 6.13
CA GLN A 92 -15.33 8.85 6.55
C GLN A 92 -15.28 7.33 6.73
N SER A 93 -14.36 6.64 6.06
CA SER A 93 -14.21 5.18 6.15
C SER A 93 -12.85 4.72 6.69
N GLN A 94 -12.00 5.65 7.17
CA GLN A 94 -10.71 5.32 7.76
C GLN A 94 -10.85 4.33 8.92
N SER A 95 -11.78 4.55 9.86
CA SER A 95 -12.00 3.63 10.97
C SER A 95 -12.47 2.23 10.52
N GLN A 96 -13.25 2.14 9.43
CA GLN A 96 -13.67 0.87 8.86
C GLN A 96 -12.47 0.11 8.26
N SER A 97 -11.58 0.80 7.55
CA SER A 97 -10.37 0.21 6.98
C SER A 97 -9.42 -0.35 8.06
N ILE A 98 -9.31 0.36 9.19
CA ILE A 98 -8.54 -0.10 10.35
C ILE A 98 -9.22 -1.33 10.99
N GLY A 99 -10.56 -1.35 11.02
CA GLY A 99 -11.35 -2.53 11.39
C GLY A 99 -11.11 -3.73 10.47
N LEU A 100 -10.98 -3.50 9.15
CA LEU A 100 -10.60 -4.54 8.19
C LEU A 100 -9.21 -5.10 8.49
N LEU A 101 -8.23 -4.24 8.76
CA LEU A 101 -6.87 -4.67 9.10
C LEU A 101 -6.86 -5.52 10.39
N LYS A 102 -7.59 -5.11 11.44
CA LYS A 102 -7.80 -5.92 12.65
C LYS A 102 -8.38 -7.29 12.34
N HIS A 103 -9.42 -7.33 11.49
CA HIS A 103 -10.04 -8.57 11.06
C HIS A 103 -9.05 -9.48 10.31
N CYS A 104 -8.23 -8.92 9.41
CA CYS A 104 -7.22 -9.68 8.68
C CYS A 104 -6.18 -10.30 9.63
N LEU A 105 -5.65 -9.51 10.58
CA LEU A 105 -4.67 -9.98 11.56
C LEU A 105 -5.25 -11.08 12.46
N ASN A 106 -6.48 -10.91 12.95
CA ASN A 106 -7.13 -11.91 13.81
C ASN A 106 -7.41 -13.25 13.09
N ASN A 107 -7.49 -13.23 11.76
CA ASN A 107 -7.70 -14.43 10.95
C ASN A 107 -6.40 -14.95 10.30
N ASN A 108 -5.22 -14.46 10.72
CA ASN A 108 -3.92 -14.82 10.14
C ASN A 108 -3.86 -14.63 8.61
N PHE A 109 -4.59 -13.66 8.08
CA PHE A 109 -4.59 -13.36 6.65
C PHE A 109 -3.20 -12.88 6.21
N LYS A 110 -2.65 -13.51 5.17
CA LYS A 110 -1.28 -13.26 4.72
C LYS A 110 -1.23 -12.15 3.67
N PHE A 111 -0.38 -11.17 3.91
CA PHE A 111 -0.01 -10.14 2.95
C PHE A 111 1.44 -10.34 2.51
N ASP A 112 1.71 -10.02 1.25
CA ASP A 112 3.07 -9.99 0.72
C ASP A 112 3.78 -8.68 1.12
N ASP A 113 5.11 -8.64 1.04
CA ASP A 113 5.91 -7.47 1.45
C ASP A 113 5.50 -6.18 0.71
N GLU A 114 5.19 -6.25 -0.58
CA GLU A 114 4.75 -5.10 -1.38
C GLU A 114 3.38 -4.56 -0.92
N GLU A 115 2.51 -5.44 -0.42
CA GLU A 115 1.18 -5.09 0.09
C GLU A 115 1.30 -4.46 1.48
N LEU A 116 2.13 -5.04 2.35
CA LEU A 116 2.47 -4.49 3.65
C LEU A 116 3.10 -3.11 3.54
N ASP A 117 4.04 -2.92 2.61
CA ASP A 117 4.67 -1.63 2.34
C ASP A 117 3.63 -0.57 1.94
N LEU A 118 2.76 -0.90 0.99
CA LEU A 118 1.70 0.00 0.55
C LEU A 118 0.81 0.46 1.72
N MET A 119 0.45 -0.47 2.62
CA MET A 119 -0.37 -0.17 3.79
C MET A 119 0.40 0.66 4.83
N VAL A 120 1.64 0.31 5.15
CA VAL A 120 2.51 1.06 6.09
C VAL A 120 2.72 2.49 5.60
N LYS A 121 3.11 2.64 4.33
CA LYS A 121 3.29 3.95 3.71
C LYS A 121 2.01 4.80 3.81
N SER A 122 0.85 4.21 3.51
CA SER A 122 -0.42 4.95 3.60
C SER A 122 -0.77 5.36 5.03
N MET A 123 -0.47 4.52 6.03
CA MET A 123 -0.66 4.89 7.44
C MET A 123 0.29 6.00 7.89
N ILE A 124 1.53 6.01 7.43
CA ILE A 124 2.49 7.07 7.73
C ILE A 124 2.11 8.37 7.03
N ASP A 125 1.72 8.31 5.76
CA ASP A 125 1.38 9.48 4.95
C ASP A 125 0.08 10.13 5.47
N ASP A 126 -0.92 9.33 5.86
CA ASP A 126 -2.22 9.76 6.38
C ASP A 126 -2.52 9.18 7.79
N PRO A 127 -1.86 9.65 8.86
CA PRO A 127 -2.01 9.05 10.19
C PRO A 127 -3.46 8.97 10.71
N PRO A 128 -3.79 7.96 11.55
CA PRO A 128 -5.14 7.81 12.09
C PRO A 128 -5.57 9.03 12.90
N GLN A 129 -6.83 9.45 12.76
CA GLN A 129 -7.33 10.64 13.46
C GLN A 129 -7.65 10.38 14.94
N SER A 130 -8.10 9.17 15.28
CA SER A 130 -8.47 8.82 16.65
C SER A 130 -7.26 8.30 17.43
N HIS A 131 -7.17 8.62 18.73
CA HIS A 131 -6.07 8.14 19.57
C HIS A 131 -6.03 6.61 19.68
N ARG A 132 -7.20 5.97 19.75
CA ARG A 132 -7.32 4.50 19.81
C ARG A 132 -6.75 3.85 18.55
N ASP A 133 -7.11 4.38 17.38
CA ASP A 133 -6.65 3.84 16.11
C ASP A 133 -5.17 4.15 15.87
N MET A 134 -4.69 5.31 16.33
CA MET A 134 -3.27 5.68 16.29
C MET A 134 -2.41 4.66 17.03
N ASN A 135 -2.80 4.29 18.26
CA ASN A 135 -2.07 3.29 19.06
C ASN A 135 -2.07 1.91 18.38
N PHE A 136 -3.22 1.46 17.89
CA PHE A 136 -3.29 0.20 17.16
C PHE A 136 -2.40 0.21 15.90
N CYS A 137 -2.50 1.25 15.07
CA CYS A 137 -1.71 1.35 13.85
C CYS A 137 -0.21 1.50 14.13
N SER A 138 0.20 2.19 15.20
CA SER A 138 1.63 2.31 15.52
C SER A 138 2.22 0.96 15.92
N GLN A 139 1.50 0.15 16.69
CA GLN A 139 1.90 -1.21 17.03
C GLN A 139 2.01 -2.10 15.78
N VAL A 140 1.03 -2.02 14.87
CA VAL A 140 1.05 -2.79 13.62
C VAL A 140 2.22 -2.38 12.73
N VAL A 141 2.43 -1.09 12.52
CA VAL A 141 3.56 -0.58 11.72
C VAL A 141 4.88 -1.00 12.35
N ALA A 142 5.04 -0.86 13.67
CA ALA A 142 6.24 -1.29 14.37
C ALA A 142 6.50 -2.79 14.22
N LEU A 143 5.47 -3.64 14.34
CA LEU A 143 5.57 -5.08 14.12
C LEU A 143 6.05 -5.41 12.71
N ILE A 144 5.45 -4.79 11.69
CA ILE A 144 5.81 -4.99 10.29
C ILE A 144 7.26 -4.53 10.04
N CYS A 145 7.66 -3.36 10.53
CA CYS A 145 9.02 -2.84 10.37
C CYS A 145 10.06 -3.70 11.10
N LYS A 146 9.72 -4.33 12.24
CA LYS A 146 10.60 -5.30 12.92
C LYS A 146 10.77 -6.60 12.14
N GLN A 147 9.83 -6.93 11.25
CA GLN A 147 9.87 -8.18 10.46
C GLN A 147 10.40 -7.97 9.04
N SER A 148 10.23 -6.78 8.47
CA SER A 148 10.61 -6.46 7.09
C SER A 148 11.66 -5.35 7.04
N LYS A 149 12.86 -5.70 6.54
CA LYS A 149 13.94 -4.73 6.29
C LYS A 149 13.52 -3.62 5.33
N TYR A 150 12.62 -3.93 4.39
CA TYR A 150 12.12 -2.96 3.43
C TYR A 150 11.25 -1.90 4.14
N CYS A 151 10.30 -2.33 4.96
CA CYS A 151 9.46 -1.42 5.76
C CYS A 151 10.29 -0.65 6.80
N ALA A 152 11.32 -1.27 7.40
CA ALA A 152 12.26 -0.58 8.29
C ALA A 152 12.98 0.57 7.56
N LYS A 153 13.48 0.31 6.36
CA LYS A 153 14.14 1.33 5.53
C LYS A 153 13.20 2.48 5.17
N LEU A 154 11.97 2.17 4.74
CA LEU A 154 10.95 3.18 4.47
C LEU A 154 10.68 4.07 5.70
N LEU A 155 10.53 3.46 6.88
CA LEU A 155 10.35 4.20 8.13
C LEU A 155 11.53 5.12 8.42
N LEU A 156 12.77 4.62 8.32
CA LEU A 156 13.98 5.40 8.59
C LEU A 156 14.16 6.55 7.59
N GLU A 157 13.76 6.36 6.32
CA GLU A 157 13.73 7.44 5.33
C GLU A 157 12.73 8.53 5.75
N ARG A 158 11.55 8.15 6.23
CA ARG A 158 10.54 9.11 6.75
C ARG A 158 11.03 9.89 7.97
N PHE A 159 11.80 9.27 8.86
CA PHE A 159 12.42 9.96 10.00
C PHE A 159 13.47 11.01 9.60
N LYS A 160 14.02 10.91 8.38
CA LYS A 160 14.99 11.88 7.84
C LYS A 160 14.31 13.00 7.05
N GLU A 161 13.01 12.93 6.83
CA GLU A 161 12.28 13.97 6.10
C GLU A 161 12.14 15.25 6.93
N LYS A 162 12.38 16.40 6.29
CA LYS A 162 12.26 17.72 6.93
C LYS A 162 10.84 18.27 6.92
N LYS A 163 9.93 17.65 6.16
CA LYS A 163 8.59 18.15 5.86
C LYS A 163 7.55 17.18 6.43
N LEU A 164 7.33 17.26 7.73
CA LEU A 164 6.36 16.43 8.43
C LEU A 164 5.26 17.29 9.05
N SER A 165 4.00 16.86 8.91
CA SER A 165 2.87 17.45 9.64
C SER A 165 2.91 17.04 11.12
N GLU A 166 2.22 17.80 11.99
CA GLU A 166 2.10 17.45 13.42
C GLU A 166 1.54 16.04 13.65
N SER A 167 0.55 15.63 12.84
CA SER A 167 -0.01 14.27 12.95
C SER A 167 0.99 13.19 12.57
N GLN A 168 1.85 13.45 11.59
CA GLN A 168 2.91 12.51 11.19
C GLN A 168 3.99 12.43 12.26
N VAL A 169 4.43 13.57 12.79
CA VAL A 169 5.39 13.62 13.90
C VAL A 169 4.88 12.83 15.10
N LYS A 170 3.62 13.05 15.50
CA LYS A 170 3.00 12.30 16.60
C LYS A 170 2.97 10.80 16.31
N PHE A 171 2.55 10.40 15.11
CA PHE A 171 2.42 8.99 14.75
C PHE A 171 3.77 8.27 14.66
N LEU A 172 4.76 8.89 14.00
CA LEU A 172 6.13 8.39 13.92
C LEU A 172 6.76 8.27 15.31
N THR A 173 6.50 9.22 16.20
CA THR A 173 6.96 9.15 17.60
C THR A 173 6.40 7.93 18.33
N GLU A 174 5.10 7.63 18.17
CA GLU A 174 4.52 6.41 18.75
C GLU A 174 5.11 5.13 18.14
N ILE A 175 5.34 5.09 16.83
CA ILE A 175 6.02 3.95 16.17
C ILE A 175 7.44 3.77 16.73
N SER A 176 8.19 4.86 16.91
CA SER A 176 9.55 4.80 17.46
C SER A 176 9.56 4.24 18.88
N LYS A 177 8.62 4.64 19.74
CA LYS A 177 8.48 4.06 21.09
C LYS A 177 8.27 2.55 21.01
N GLU A 178 7.33 2.09 20.20
CA GLU A 178 7.04 0.66 20.02
C GLU A 178 8.26 -0.12 19.50
N ILE A 179 9.05 0.46 18.59
CA ILE A 179 10.27 -0.18 18.09
C ILE A 179 11.35 -0.22 19.17
N CYS A 180 11.61 0.90 19.84
CA CYS A 180 12.66 1.03 20.84
C CYS A 180 12.45 0.17 22.09
N LEU A 181 11.20 -0.23 22.39
CA LEU A 181 10.91 -1.19 23.47
C LEU A 181 11.51 -2.58 23.21
N ASN A 182 11.54 -3.01 21.95
CA ASN A 182 12.12 -4.28 21.54
C ASN A 182 12.67 -4.17 20.11
N PRO A 183 13.93 -3.73 19.94
CA PRO A 183 14.51 -3.33 18.66
C PRO A 183 15.02 -4.51 17.83
N THR A 184 14.17 -5.51 17.56
CA THR A 184 14.53 -6.63 16.68
C THR A 184 14.76 -6.15 15.25
N ASN A 185 15.84 -6.61 14.61
CA ASN A 185 16.21 -6.29 13.22
C ASN A 185 16.59 -4.83 12.93
N PHE A 186 16.88 -4.03 13.95
CA PHE A 186 17.47 -2.70 13.81
C PHE A 186 18.91 -2.69 14.35
N THR A 187 19.81 -2.04 13.63
CA THR A 187 21.16 -1.74 14.10
C THR A 187 21.15 -0.60 15.11
N GLN A 188 22.23 -0.48 15.89
CA GLN A 188 22.37 0.61 16.87
C GLN A 188 22.22 2.00 16.24
N ASN A 189 22.84 2.21 15.07
CA ASN A 189 22.73 3.48 14.33
C ASN A 189 21.28 3.77 13.89
N GLU A 190 20.52 2.75 13.50
CA GLU A 190 19.11 2.92 13.12
C GLU A 190 18.23 3.25 14.34
N ILE A 191 18.53 2.66 15.50
CA ILE A 191 17.86 3.01 16.77
C ILE A 191 18.16 4.45 17.18
N GLU A 192 19.37 4.95 16.95
CA GLU A 192 19.71 6.36 17.19
C GLU A 192 18.91 7.31 16.28
N ILE A 193 18.72 6.94 15.01
CA ILE A 193 17.85 7.70 14.10
C ILE A 193 16.41 7.75 14.64
N LEU A 194 15.85 6.62 15.08
CA LEU A 194 14.49 6.56 15.61
C LEU A 194 14.30 7.35 16.92
N ARG A 195 15.37 7.52 17.71
CA ARG A 195 15.36 8.32 18.94
C ARG A 195 15.52 9.82 18.70
N THR A 196 15.87 10.22 17.48
CA THR A 196 16.04 11.64 17.15
C THR A 196 14.68 12.36 17.24
N PRO A 197 14.57 13.47 17.98
CA PRO A 197 13.34 14.23 18.06
C PRO A 197 12.88 14.71 16.69
N LEU A 198 11.62 14.41 16.34
CA LEU A 198 11.00 14.90 15.12
C LEU A 198 10.33 16.26 15.38
N VAL A 199 10.46 17.17 14.42
CA VAL A 199 9.89 18.52 14.49
C VAL A 199 8.92 18.68 13.32
N ALA A 200 7.72 19.18 13.62
CA ALA A 200 6.73 19.46 12.59
C ALA A 200 7.14 20.71 11.80
N ASP A 201 6.92 20.69 10.49
CA ASP A 201 7.10 21.87 9.66
C ASP A 201 5.87 22.79 9.85
N PRO A 202 6.04 24.00 10.42
CA PRO A 202 4.93 24.91 10.71
C PRO A 202 4.23 25.42 9.45
N THR A 203 4.85 25.28 8.27
CA THR A 203 4.23 25.64 6.99
C THR A 203 3.23 24.59 6.50
N ILE A 204 3.29 23.37 7.04
CA ILE A 204 2.33 22.29 6.75
C ILE A 204 1.14 22.46 7.68
N VAL A 205 0.39 23.54 7.48
CA VAL A 205 -0.95 23.65 8.04
C VAL A 205 -1.83 22.64 7.31
N LYS A 206 -2.51 21.74 8.04
CA LYS A 206 -3.55 20.90 7.43
C LYS A 206 -4.52 21.83 6.73
N GLU A 207 -4.44 21.91 5.41
CA GLU A 207 -5.45 22.59 4.61
C GLU A 207 -6.80 22.06 5.08
N LYS A 208 -7.63 22.95 5.65
CA LYS A 208 -9.07 22.71 5.74
C LYS A 208 -9.47 22.37 4.32
N LYS A 209 -9.79 21.09 4.07
CA LYS A 209 -10.14 20.56 2.75
C LYS A 209 -11.04 21.55 2.01
N ILE A 210 -10.44 22.32 1.11
CA ILE A 210 -11.15 22.99 0.05
C ILE A 210 -11.86 21.83 -0.67
N LYS A 211 -13.18 21.93 -0.86
CA LYS A 211 -13.89 21.01 -1.73
C LYS A 211 -13.16 21.02 -3.09
N ASN A 212 -12.42 19.97 -3.41
CA ASN A 212 -11.73 19.86 -4.70
C ASN A 212 -12.76 20.09 -5.81
N THR A 213 -12.61 21.19 -6.53
CA THR A 213 -13.41 21.46 -7.71
C THR A 213 -13.08 20.40 -8.78
N PRO A 214 -14.00 20.11 -9.72
CA PRO A 214 -13.75 19.16 -10.81
C PRO A 214 -12.46 19.45 -11.58
N THR A 215 -12.05 20.73 -11.63
CA THR A 215 -10.82 21.20 -12.27
C THR A 215 -9.55 20.78 -11.51
N MET A 216 -9.55 20.85 -10.17
CA MET A 216 -8.40 20.40 -9.36
C MET A 216 -8.19 18.90 -9.46
N LYS A 217 -9.27 18.10 -9.48
CA LYS A 217 -9.17 16.65 -9.73
C LYS A 217 -8.57 16.33 -11.10
N LYS A 218 -8.90 17.11 -12.14
CA LYS A 218 -8.34 16.94 -13.48
C LYS A 218 -6.85 17.33 -13.54
N MET A 219 -6.44 18.37 -12.82
CA MET A 219 -5.04 18.77 -12.73
C MET A 219 -4.20 17.76 -11.96
N GLU A 220 -4.68 17.25 -10.81
CA GLU A 220 -4.03 16.15 -10.10
C GLU A 220 -3.90 14.91 -10.98
N GLN A 221 -4.96 14.52 -11.68
CA GLN A 221 -4.91 13.41 -12.64
C GLN A 221 -3.89 13.65 -13.77
N ALA A 222 -3.79 14.88 -14.27
CA ALA A 222 -2.82 15.23 -15.31
C ALA A 222 -1.38 15.16 -14.79
N GLU A 223 -1.07 15.77 -13.63
CA GLU A 223 0.25 15.69 -13.00
C GLU A 223 0.63 14.25 -12.64
N MET A 224 -0.34 13.45 -12.18
CA MET A 224 -0.15 12.04 -11.90
C MET A 224 0.13 11.24 -13.18
N LYS A 225 -0.59 11.51 -14.28
CA LYS A 225 -0.33 10.88 -15.59
C LYS A 225 1.10 11.19 -16.05
N THR A 226 1.58 12.40 -15.81
CA THR A 226 2.98 12.78 -16.08
C THR A 226 3.96 11.99 -15.21
N LYS A 227 3.74 11.91 -13.89
CA LYS A 227 4.61 11.12 -12.98
C LYS A 227 4.67 9.64 -13.37
N VAL A 228 3.52 9.04 -13.72
CA VAL A 228 3.43 7.65 -14.18
C VAL A 228 4.14 7.46 -15.53
N ASN A 229 3.99 8.38 -16.46
CA ASN A 229 4.68 8.34 -17.75
C ASN A 229 6.20 8.46 -17.60
N THR A 230 6.68 9.30 -16.69
CA THR A 230 8.11 9.43 -16.37
C THR A 230 8.67 8.15 -15.74
N TYR A 231 7.86 7.44 -14.96
CA TYR A 231 8.22 6.11 -14.47
C TYR A 231 8.30 5.09 -15.61
N TYR A 232 7.32 5.10 -16.52
CA TYR A 232 7.31 4.25 -17.73
C TYR A 232 8.56 4.44 -18.59
N SER A 233 8.98 5.69 -18.81
CA SER A 233 10.16 5.97 -19.63
C SER A 233 11.45 5.48 -18.97
N ARG A 234 11.59 5.67 -17.65
CA ARG A 234 12.72 5.13 -16.88
C ARG A 234 12.72 3.60 -16.87
N PHE A 235 11.56 2.98 -16.66
CA PHE A 235 11.45 1.52 -16.61
C PHE A 235 11.72 0.86 -17.97
N LYS A 236 11.24 1.45 -19.07
CA LYS A 236 11.55 1.01 -20.44
C LYS A 236 13.04 1.14 -20.75
N SER A 237 13.70 2.18 -20.25
CA SER A 237 15.15 2.35 -20.35
C SER A 237 15.89 1.19 -19.65
N TYR A 238 15.49 0.84 -18.42
CA TYR A 238 16.09 -0.30 -17.70
C TYR A 238 15.89 -1.64 -18.41
N GLN A 239 14.72 -1.88 -19.02
CA GLN A 239 14.48 -3.10 -19.81
C GLN A 239 15.38 -3.17 -21.05
N ASN A 240 15.56 -2.06 -21.75
CA ASN A 240 16.46 -2.02 -22.91
C ASN A 240 17.91 -2.30 -22.50
N VAL A 241 18.36 -1.75 -21.37
CA VAL A 241 19.71 -2.02 -20.83
C VAL A 241 19.87 -3.49 -20.45
N LEU A 242 18.90 -4.08 -19.75
CA LEU A 242 18.91 -5.50 -19.39
C LEU A 242 18.93 -6.42 -20.61
N PHE A 243 18.16 -6.09 -21.65
CA PHE A 243 18.14 -6.83 -22.91
C PHE A 243 19.49 -6.75 -23.63
N ILE A 244 20.10 -5.56 -23.70
CA ILE A 244 21.43 -5.38 -24.29
C ILE A 244 22.47 -6.22 -23.54
N ILE A 245 22.47 -6.18 -22.20
CA ILE A 245 23.40 -6.96 -21.37
C ILE A 245 23.21 -8.46 -21.62
N LEU A 246 21.98 -8.97 -21.61
CA LEU A 246 21.69 -10.38 -21.88
C LEU A 246 22.12 -10.80 -23.28
N THR A 247 21.94 -9.94 -24.28
CA THR A 247 22.34 -10.21 -25.67
C THR A 247 23.85 -10.26 -25.81
N ILE A 248 24.58 -9.36 -25.15
CA ILE A 248 26.05 -9.38 -25.11
C ILE A 248 26.56 -10.64 -24.43
N ILE A 249 25.98 -11.03 -23.29
CA ILE A 249 26.35 -12.28 -22.59
C ILE A 249 26.12 -13.49 -23.48
N LEU A 250 24.99 -13.53 -24.21
CA LEU A 250 24.67 -14.63 -25.12
C LEU A 250 25.67 -14.72 -26.29
N LEU A 251 26.02 -13.58 -26.89
CA LEU A 251 27.01 -13.52 -27.97
C LEU A 251 28.40 -13.94 -27.50
N LEU A 252 28.83 -13.48 -26.32
CA LEU A 252 30.10 -13.87 -25.73
C LEU A 252 30.14 -15.37 -25.40
N ALA A 253 29.02 -15.95 -24.93
CA ALA A 253 28.90 -17.38 -24.68
C ALA A 253 28.95 -18.23 -25.96
N ILE A 254 28.43 -17.73 -27.08
CA ILE A 254 28.51 -18.42 -28.37
C ILE A 254 29.95 -18.37 -28.91
N VAL A 255 30.64 -17.24 -28.77
CA VAL A 255 32.04 -17.09 -29.21
C VAL A 255 33.00 -17.94 -28.38
N SER A 256 32.71 -18.21 -27.10
CA SER A 256 33.56 -19.06 -26.25
C SER A 256 33.31 -20.57 -26.41
N ILE A 257 32.27 -20.97 -27.14
CA ILE A 257 31.96 -22.37 -27.48
C ILE A 257 32.47 -22.74 -28.89
N LEU A 258 32.73 -21.74 -29.74
CA LEU A 258 33.34 -21.87 -31.07
C LEU A 258 34.88 -21.84 -30.99
#